data_AF-A0A8E6BBF8-F1
#
_entry.id   AF-A0A8E6BBF8-F1
#
_cell.length_a   1.000
_cell.length_b   1.000
_cell.length_c   1.000
_cell.angle_alpha   90.00
_cell.angle_beta   90.00
_cell.angle_gamma   90.00
#
_symmetry.space_group_name_H-M   'P 1'
#
loop_
_entity.id
_entity.type
_entity.pdbx_description
1 polymer ?
#
loop_
_entity_poly.entity_id
_entity_poly.type
_entity_poly.pdbx_seq_one_letter_code
_entity_poly.pdbx_strand_id
1 'polypeptide(L)'
;MNVLILSDDLIDSSKLIADARQRGKSAIQCRSYEMLKSLLSNSELEQVIIDLQHPLLQLEALMNEFSLLSGKPEVIAYGSHVDAERLKLARSLGCQQVFTRSQLLK
;
A
#
# COMPACT_ATOMS: atom_id res chain seq x y z
N MET A 1 6.05 -3.29 14.31
CA MET A 1 5.47 -3.28 12.96
C MET A 1 4.67 -2.03 12.68
N ASN A 2 5.21 -1.19 11.79
CA ASN A 2 4.56 0.01 11.26
C ASN A 2 4.06 -0.27 9.84
N VAL A 3 2.84 0.17 9.54
CA VAL A 3 2.19 0.05 8.23
C VAL A 3 2.07 1.43 7.59
N LEU A 4 2.50 1.58 6.34
CA LEU A 4 2.17 2.76 5.55
C LEU A 4 1.06 2.44 4.55
N ILE A 5 0.09 3.36 4.41
CA ILE A 5 -1.05 3.20 3.51
C ILE A 5 -0.97 4.32 2.46
N LEU A 6 -0.66 4.00 1.20
CA LEU A 6 -0.73 4.94 0.09
C LEU A 6 -2.15 4.95 -0.48
N SER A 7 -2.95 5.94 -0.09
CA SER A 7 -4.32 6.14 -0.60
C SER A 7 -4.74 7.60 -0.41
N ASP A 8 -5.53 8.15 -1.35
CA ASP A 8 -6.19 9.45 -1.16
C ASP A 8 -7.55 9.32 -0.43
N ASP A 9 -8.10 8.09 -0.39
CA ASP A 9 -9.42 7.83 0.16
C ASP A 9 -9.35 7.80 1.70
N LEU A 10 -10.08 8.72 2.31
CA LEU A 10 -10.15 8.88 3.75
C LEU A 10 -10.91 7.75 4.46
N ILE A 11 -11.95 7.21 3.82
CA ILE A 11 -12.80 6.17 4.39
C ILE A 11 -12.03 4.85 4.44
N ASP A 12 -11.40 4.48 3.32
CA ASP A 12 -10.58 3.27 3.22
C ASP A 12 -9.40 3.33 4.19
N SER A 13 -8.66 4.45 4.17
CA SER A 13 -7.50 4.64 5.05
C SER A 13 -7.89 4.58 6.52
N SER A 14 -9.01 5.19 6.91
CA SER A 14 -9.50 5.15 8.30
C SER A 14 -9.80 3.71 8.75
N LYS A 15 -10.45 2.90 7.90
CA LYS A 15 -10.72 1.49 8.18
C LYS A 15 -9.44 0.67 8.32
N LEU A 16 -8.49 0.84 7.39
CA LEU A 16 -7.20 0.15 7.43
C LEU A 16 -6.39 0.51 8.67
N ILE A 17 -6.41 1.79 9.07
CA ILE A 17 -5.76 2.24 10.31
C ILE A 17 -6.42 1.60 11.53
N ALA A 18 -7.75 1.55 11.57
CA ALA A 18 -8.49 0.92 12.65
C ALA A 18 -8.20 -0.59 12.75
N ASP A 19 -8.19 -1.32 11.63
CA ASP A 19 -7.86 -2.76 11.61
C ASP A 19 -6.40 -3.01 12.04
N ALA A 20 -5.44 -2.22 11.53
CA ALA A 20 -4.05 -2.31 11.97
C ALA A 20 -3.93 -2.10 13.50
N ARG A 21 -4.63 -1.10 14.04
CA ARG A 21 -4.66 -0.83 15.48
C ARG A 21 -5.27 -1.97 16.28
N GLN A 22 -6.37 -2.57 15.81
CA GLN A 22 -6.98 -3.74 16.46
C GLN A 22 -6.02 -4.93 16.54
N ARG A 23 -5.08 -5.03 15.60
CA ARG A 23 -4.02 -6.04 15.57
C ARG A 23 -2.75 -5.64 16.33
N GLY A 24 -2.77 -4.54 17.08
CA GLY A 24 -1.63 -4.03 17.84
C GLY A 24 -0.52 -3.41 16.99
N LYS A 25 -0.81 -3.03 15.74
CA LYS A 25 0.12 -2.37 14.82
C LYS A 25 -0.14 -0.86 14.76
N SER A 26 0.87 -0.10 14.37
CA SER A 26 0.70 1.31 14.01
C SER A 26 0.50 1.43 12.50
N ALA A 27 -0.33 2.38 12.05
CA ALA A 27 -0.57 2.62 10.64
C ALA A 27 -0.66 4.13 10.36
N ILE A 28 -0.07 4.56 9.23
CA ILE A 28 -0.04 5.97 8.81
C ILE A 28 -0.49 6.06 7.35
N GLN A 29 -1.48 6.93 7.09
CA GLN A 29 -1.88 7.28 5.72
C GLN A 29 -0.83 8.19 5.09
N CYS A 30 -0.40 7.84 3.88
CA CYS A 30 0.39 8.65 2.97
C CYS A 30 -0.50 9.02 1.78
N ARG A 31 -0.70 10.32 1.53
CA ARG A 31 -1.49 10.81 0.38
C ARG A 31 -0.66 11.21 -0.82
N SER A 32 0.66 11.09 -0.70
CA SER A 32 1.59 11.40 -1.76
C SER A 32 2.76 10.47 -1.72
N TYR A 33 3.45 10.39 -2.86
CA TYR A 33 4.63 9.57 -2.97
C TYR A 33 5.79 10.12 -2.15
N GLU A 34 5.90 11.44 -2.07
CA GLU A 34 6.92 12.15 -1.29
C GLU A 34 6.81 11.83 0.20
N MET A 35 5.58 11.77 0.73
CA MET A 35 5.33 11.40 2.12
C MET A 35 5.65 9.93 2.39
N LEU A 36 5.30 9.04 1.46
CA LEU A 36 5.65 7.62 1.56
C LEU A 36 7.17 7.45 1.62
N LYS A 37 7.91 8.12 0.74
CA LYS A 37 9.38 8.07 0.70
C LYS A 37 10.02 8.63 1.96
N SER A 38 9.55 9.76 2.48
CA SER A 38 10.12 10.34 3.69
C SER A 38 9.95 9.44 4.92
N LEU A 39 8.87 8.66 4.98
CA LEU A 39 8.62 7.71 6.05
C LEU A 39 9.37 6.39 5.88
N LEU A 40 9.58 5.94 4.63
CA LEU A 40 10.40 4.77 4.29
C LEU A 40 11.87 4.93 4.74
N SER A 41 12.43 6.13 4.58
CA SER A 41 13.83 6.39 4.95
C SER A 41 14.10 6.38 6.45
N ASN A 42 13.07 6.50 7.29
CA ASN A 42 13.20 6.79 8.71
C ASN A 42 12.69 5.67 9.64
N SER A 43 12.21 4.54 9.11
CA SER A 43 11.59 3.51 9.95
C SER A 43 11.88 2.08 9.52
N GLU A 44 11.86 1.17 10.49
CA GLU A 44 11.78 -0.28 10.26
C GLU A 44 10.39 -0.61 9.72
N LEU A 45 10.23 -0.39 8.41
CA LEU A 45 8.99 -0.61 7.70
C LEU A 45 8.87 -2.04 7.24
N GLU A 46 7.84 -2.70 7.74
CA GLU A 46 7.59 -4.11 7.43
C GLU A 46 6.50 -4.24 6.36
N GLN A 47 5.60 -3.27 6.21
CA GLN A 47 4.46 -3.38 5.31
C GLN A 47 3.99 -2.04 4.70
N VAL A 48 3.68 -2.08 3.41
CA VAL A 48 3.07 -0.97 2.65
C VAL A 48 1.78 -1.47 1.99
N ILE A 49 0.68 -0.77 2.22
CA ILE A 49 -0.61 -1.02 1.57
C ILE A 49 -0.82 0.05 0.49
N ILE A 50 -1.08 -0.36 -0.74
CA ILE A 50 -1.22 0.52 -1.91
C ILE A 50 -2.65 0.45 -2.45
N ASP A 51 -3.32 1.59 -2.49
CA ASP A 51 -4.54 1.77 -3.26
C ASP A 51 -4.20 1.93 -4.75
N LEU A 52 -4.55 0.94 -5.54
CA LEU A 52 -4.34 0.97 -6.98
C LEU A 52 -5.10 2.12 -7.63
N GLN A 53 -6.22 2.58 -7.07
CA GLN A 53 -6.99 3.69 -7.63
C GLN A 53 -6.44 5.07 -7.27
N HIS A 54 -5.35 5.15 -6.50
CA HIS A 54 -4.71 6.43 -6.22
C HIS A 54 -4.32 7.13 -7.54
N PRO A 55 -4.81 8.35 -7.81
CA PRO A 55 -4.77 8.97 -9.14
C PRO A 55 -3.35 9.25 -9.63
N LEU A 56 -2.43 9.50 -8.71
CA LEU A 56 -1.02 9.78 -9.00
C LEU A 56 -0.11 8.55 -8.87
N LEU A 57 -0.67 7.34 -8.77
CA LEU A 57 0.12 6.12 -8.59
C LEU A 57 0.88 5.76 -9.88
N GLN A 58 2.21 5.74 -9.76
CA GLN A 58 3.12 5.14 -10.74
C GLN A 58 3.65 3.80 -10.18
N LEU A 59 2.85 2.75 -10.29
CA LEU A 59 3.09 1.48 -9.58
C LEU A 59 4.44 0.84 -9.96
N GLU A 60 4.80 0.85 -11.25
CA GLU A 60 6.06 0.27 -11.74
C GLU A 60 7.28 0.99 -11.17
N ALA A 61 7.26 2.33 -11.21
CA ALA A 61 8.32 3.15 -10.63
C ALA A 61 8.45 2.90 -9.12
N LEU A 62 7.32 2.84 -8.41
CA LEU A 62 7.27 2.57 -6.98
C LEU A 62 7.86 1.19 -6.63
N MET A 63 7.45 0.14 -7.35
CA MET A 63 7.95 -1.22 -7.12
C MET A 63 9.44 -1.35 -7.45
N ASN A 64 9.91 -0.67 -8.49
CA ASN A 64 11.34 -0.59 -8.81
C ASN A 64 12.12 0.07 -7.67
N GLU A 65 11.63 1.17 -7.11
CA GLU A 65 12.27 1.82 -5.96
C GLU A 65 12.30 0.90 -4.72
N PHE A 66 11.21 0.20 -4.42
CA PHE A 66 11.18 -0.79 -3.33
C PHE A 66 12.17 -1.94 -3.54
N SER A 67 12.41 -2.34 -4.80
CA SER A 67 13.35 -3.40 -5.12
C SER A 67 14.81 -3.06 -4.77
N LEU A 68 15.12 -1.76 -4.67
CA LEU A 68 16.45 -1.22 -4.35
C LEU A 68 16.69 -1.07 -2.84
N LEU A 69 15.65 -1.23 -2.00
CA LEU A 69 15.77 -1.12 -0.55
C LEU A 69 16.39 -2.39 0.06
N SER A 70 17.32 -2.21 1.00
CA SER A 70 18.00 -3.29 1.72
C SER A 70 17.05 -4.09 2.64
N GLY A 71 15.95 -3.47 3.07
CA GLY A 71 14.85 -4.10 3.81
C GLY A 71 13.54 -3.85 3.07
N LYS A 72 13.18 -4.76 2.15
CA LYS A 72 12.01 -4.60 1.28
C LYS A 72 10.73 -4.74 2.13
N PRO A 73 9.81 -3.75 2.10
CA PRO A 73 8.53 -3.91 2.77
C PRO A 73 7.70 -4.99 2.07
N GLU A 74 6.84 -5.66 2.82
CA GLU A 74 5.75 -6.43 2.24
C GLU A 74 4.74 -5.46 1.60
N VAL A 75 4.52 -5.61 0.30
CA VAL A 75 3.61 -4.78 -0.48
C VAL A 75 2.29 -5.50 -0.65
N ILE A 76 1.24 -4.92 -0.08
CA ILE A 76 -0.15 -5.33 -0.29
C ILE A 76 -0.80 -4.30 -1.20
N ALA A 77 -1.38 -4.72 -2.33
CA ALA A 77 -2.14 -3.85 -3.21
C ALA A 77 -3.64 -4.16 -3.10
N TYR A 78 -4.47 -3.13 -3.24
CA TYR A 78 -5.91 -3.31 -3.38
C TYR A 78 -6.50 -2.37 -4.42
N GLY A 79 -7.58 -2.79 -5.07
CA GLY A 79 -8.23 -1.97 -6.08
C GLY A 79 -9.64 -2.42 -6.40
N SER A 80 -10.29 -1.73 -7.33
CA SER A 80 -11.64 -2.11 -7.76
C SER A 80 -11.64 -3.48 -8.44
N HIS A 81 -12.66 -4.29 -8.14
CA HIS A 81 -12.81 -5.62 -8.73
C HIS A 81 -13.09 -5.57 -10.25
N VAL A 82 -13.58 -4.44 -10.76
CA VAL A 82 -13.83 -4.26 -12.20
C VAL A 82 -12.55 -3.91 -12.97
N ASP A 83 -11.49 -3.49 -12.28
CA ASP A 83 -10.20 -3.14 -12.88
C ASP A 83 -9.23 -4.32 -12.80
N ALA A 84 -9.60 -5.40 -13.48
CA ALA A 84 -8.85 -6.66 -13.47
C ALA A 84 -7.43 -6.49 -14.02
N GLU A 85 -7.22 -5.60 -15.00
CA GLU A 85 -5.92 -5.36 -15.61
C GLU A 85 -4.96 -4.71 -14.61
N ARG A 86 -5.41 -3.72 -13.84
CA ARG A 86 -4.58 -3.08 -12.82
C ARG A 86 -4.24 -4.02 -11.66
N LEU A 87 -5.18 -4.91 -11.29
CA LEU A 87 -4.92 -5.98 -10.32
C LEU A 87 -3.92 -7.02 -10.84
N LYS A 88 -3.98 -7.40 -12.12
CA LYS A 88 -3.00 -8.29 -12.75
C LYS A 88 -1.62 -7.63 -12.80
N LEU A 89 -1.56 -6.36 -13.20
CA LEU A 89 -0.33 -5.58 -13.25
C LEU A 89 0.36 -5.54 -11.87
N ALA A 90 -0.39 -5.28 -10.80
CA ALA A 90 0.16 -5.30 -9.44
C ALA A 90 0.78 -6.66 -9.07
N ARG A 91 0.13 -7.76 -9.46
CA ARG A 91 0.68 -9.11 -9.24
C ARG A 91 1.95 -9.34 -10.06
N SER A 92 1.98 -8.95 -11.33
CA SER A 92 3.16 -9.14 -12.19
C SER A 92 4.36 -8.32 -11.76
N LEU A 93 4.13 -7.18 -11.09
CA LEU A 93 5.19 -6.33 -10.53
C LEU A 93 5.69 -6.81 -9.16
N GLY A 94 5.15 -7.91 -8.64
CA GLY A 94 5.63 -8.55 -7.42
C GLY A 94 5.03 -7.99 -6.13
N CYS A 95 3.86 -7.34 -6.17
CA CYS A 95 3.09 -7.11 -4.93
C CYS A 95 2.75 -8.47 -4.30
N GLN A 96 3.13 -8.66 -3.03
CA GLN A 96 3.01 -9.95 -2.33
C GLN A 96 1.56 -10.41 -2.19
N GLN A 97 0.64 -9.46 -1.95
CA GLN A 97 -0.79 -9.74 -1.87
C GLN A 97 -1.55 -8.70 -2.69
N VAL A 98 -2.57 -9.15 -3.44
CA VAL A 98 -3.41 -8.27 -4.25
C VAL A 98 -4.88 -8.62 -4.05
N PHE A 99 -5.61 -7.70 -3.44
CA PHE A 99 -7.01 -7.86 -3.06
C PHE A 99 -7.93 -6.97 -3.90
N THR A 100 -9.20 -7.38 -4.03
CA THR A 100 -10.23 -6.39 -4.34
C THR A 100 -10.47 -5.51 -3.12
N ARG A 101 -10.95 -4.27 -3.33
CA ARG A 101 -11.27 -3.34 -2.26
C ARG A 101 -12.23 -3.95 -1.22
N SER A 102 -13.23 -4.69 -1.68
CA SER A 102 -14.19 -5.37 -0.79
C SER A 102 -13.61 -6.60 -0.07
N GLN A 103 -12.52 -7.20 -0.55
CA GLN A 103 -11.82 -8.25 0.18
C GLN A 103 -10.98 -7.69 1.31
N LEU A 104 -10.32 -6.54 1.09
CA LEU A 104 -9.42 -5.95 2.08
C LEU A 104 -10.16 -5.17 3.17
N LEU A 105 -11.26 -4.50 2.84
CA LEU A 105 -11.98 -3.60 3.75
C LEU A 105 -13.19 -4.24 4.46
N LYS A 106 -13.26 -5.58 4.48
CA LYS A 106 -14.28 -6.35 5.19
C LYS A 106 -13.91 -6.51 6.66
#